data_AF-A0AAE9MQT5-F1
#
_entry.id   AF-A0AAE9MQT5-F1
#
_cell.length_a   1.000
_cell.length_b   1.000
_cell.length_c   1.000
_cell.angle_alpha   90.00
_cell.angle_beta   90.00
_cell.angle_gamma   90.00
#
_symmetry.space_group_name_H-M   'P 1'
#
loop_
_entity.id
_entity.type
_entity.pdbx_description
1 polymer ?
#
loop_
_entity_poly.entity_id
_entity_poly.type
_entity_poly.pdbx_seq_one_letter_code
_entity_poly.pdbx_strand_id
1 'polypeptide(L)'
;MKKVVVVFLALCSFSSMAQTKYQKDFDYLWSMFDGFYAYFDQKQTNWDEVKKIYQKEVENVSDDSQFIRLIENITYELYDPHTGINRNLKSSFRLIPTSTDAWVKIKDGKYYIADIRSGFEIEETGLKVGDELLRINNRKIEDLVEEVLPKSFKNPKDNVKEFFANLWFAGKHNEERVVLVLENGKEKQYKLNKPTASKKENGTLSSRVIKGNIGYIKLNNSLGNNEVIKAFPKKVDEFRDTKAIIVDLRDTPSGGNAEVAKSIMGKFISETIPYQKHEKVSLEREFGIKRSWIELLTPLKNPYKKPVIVLAGRWTGSVGEAIAQGFDNIKSATVVGTEMAKLLGAIECDRLPNTKINLCFPVEKLFHASGTPREKFIPEIHTKTSEETYKKAIQILNE
;
A
#
# COMPACT_ATOMS: atom_id res chain seq x y z
N MET A 1 53.55 -18.25 66.00
CA MET A 1 52.58 -18.93 65.11
C MET A 1 51.86 -17.88 64.28
N LYS A 2 52.17 -17.73 62.99
CA LYS A 2 51.47 -16.78 62.10
C LYS A 2 50.18 -17.43 61.60
N LYS A 3 49.02 -16.84 61.89
CA LYS A 3 47.73 -17.24 61.35
C LYS A 3 47.63 -16.75 59.90
N VAL A 4 47.56 -17.68 58.95
CA VAL A 4 47.21 -17.38 57.56
C VAL A 4 45.69 -17.40 57.46
N VAL A 5 45.11 -16.25 57.14
CA VAL A 5 43.70 -16.12 56.77
C VAL A 5 43.60 -16.49 55.29
N VAL A 6 42.83 -17.53 54.98
CA VAL A 6 42.48 -17.91 53.60
C VAL A 6 41.15 -17.25 53.27
N VAL A 7 41.17 -16.26 52.37
CA VAL A 7 39.97 -15.65 51.80
C VAL A 7 39.62 -16.43 50.53
N PHE A 8 38.47 -17.09 50.51
CA PHE A 8 37.91 -17.70 49.31
C PHE A 8 37.27 -16.61 48.44
N LEU A 9 37.89 -16.28 47.30
CA LEU A 9 37.25 -15.51 46.24
C LEU A 9 36.32 -16.44 45.45
N ALA A 10 35.01 -16.24 45.58
CA ALA A 10 34.03 -16.85 44.70
C ALA A 10 34.08 -16.15 43.33
N LEU A 11 34.65 -16.83 42.33
CA LEU A 11 34.58 -16.43 40.93
C LEU A 11 33.16 -16.67 40.39
N CYS A 12 32.34 -15.63 40.37
CA CYS A 12 31.12 -15.62 39.57
C CYS A 12 31.49 -15.46 38.10
N SER A 13 31.49 -16.58 37.36
CA SER A 13 31.63 -16.59 35.91
C SER A 13 30.38 -15.98 35.27
N PHE A 14 30.44 -14.70 34.89
CA PHE A 14 29.44 -14.12 33.99
C PHE A 14 29.69 -14.68 32.58
N SER A 15 28.90 -15.68 32.17
CA SER A 15 28.88 -16.14 30.78
C SER A 15 28.08 -15.16 29.93
N SER A 16 28.74 -14.19 29.30
CA SER A 16 28.12 -13.40 28.23
C SER A 16 28.05 -14.28 26.97
N MET A 17 26.88 -14.78 26.61
CA MET A 17 26.69 -15.42 25.31
C MET A 17 26.78 -14.36 24.21
N ALA A 18 27.59 -14.62 23.18
CA ALA A 18 27.68 -13.73 22.02
C ALA A 18 26.33 -13.70 21.28
N GLN A 19 25.89 -12.52 20.87
CA GLN A 19 24.65 -12.37 20.11
C GLN A 19 24.68 -13.18 18.81
N THR A 20 23.57 -13.85 18.49
CA THR A 20 23.37 -14.52 17.20
C THR A 20 23.27 -13.49 16.06
N LYS A 21 23.43 -13.94 14.82
CA LYS A 21 23.21 -13.08 13.64
C LYS A 21 21.79 -12.48 13.59
N TYR A 22 20.80 -13.20 14.14
CA TYR A 22 19.41 -12.75 14.18
C TYR A 22 19.18 -11.68 15.25
N GLN A 23 19.79 -11.83 16.43
CA GLN A 23 19.74 -10.79 17.47
C GLN A 23 20.38 -9.49 16.98
N LYS A 24 21.53 -9.57 16.31
CA LYS A 24 22.19 -8.39 15.71
C LYS A 24 21.33 -7.71 14.64
N ASP A 25 20.70 -8.49 13.77
CA ASP A 25 19.81 -7.95 12.73
C ASP A 25 18.50 -7.41 13.31
N PHE A 26 18.00 -7.98 14.42
CA PHE A 26 16.86 -7.45 15.15
C PHE A 26 17.18 -6.08 15.76
N ASP A 27 18.33 -5.92 16.42
CA ASP A 27 18.77 -4.63 16.99
C ASP A 27 18.94 -3.56 15.89
N TYR A 28 19.49 -3.97 14.73
CA TYR A 28 19.62 -3.11 13.56
C TYR A 28 18.25 -2.70 13.00
N LEU A 29 17.34 -3.66 12.78
CA LEU A 29 15.98 -3.42 12.31
C LEU A 29 15.24 -2.46 13.24
N TRP A 30 15.31 -2.70 14.55
CA TRP A 30 14.64 -1.84 15.53
C TRP A 30 15.15 -0.40 15.45
N SER A 31 16.48 -0.22 15.41
CA SER A 31 17.10 1.12 15.32
C SER A 31 16.72 1.83 14.03
N MET A 32 16.59 1.08 12.93
CA MET A 32 16.19 1.60 11.63
C MET A 32 14.75 2.10 11.63
N PHE A 33 13.79 1.32 12.13
CA PHE A 33 12.42 1.80 12.27
C PHE A 33 12.33 2.99 13.23
N ASP A 34 12.98 2.93 14.39
CA ASP A 34 12.97 4.00 15.40
C ASP A 34 13.47 5.34 14.82
N GLY A 35 14.59 5.31 14.11
CA GLY A 35 15.17 6.50 13.48
C GLY A 35 14.38 7.01 12.28
N PHE A 36 13.85 6.11 11.43
CA PHE A 36 13.43 6.49 10.07
C PHE A 36 11.96 6.27 9.75
N TYR A 37 11.22 5.40 10.45
CA TYR A 37 9.81 5.17 10.13
C TYR A 37 8.99 6.43 10.35
N ALA A 38 8.44 6.98 9.27
CA ALA A 38 7.89 8.33 9.30
C ALA A 38 6.53 8.45 9.99
N TYR A 39 5.82 7.34 10.21
CA TYR A 39 4.38 7.36 10.46
C TYR A 39 3.95 6.91 11.86
N PHE A 40 4.86 6.79 12.84
CA PHE A 40 4.51 6.41 14.22
C PHE A 40 3.40 7.28 14.83
N ASP A 41 3.35 8.58 14.51
CA ASP A 41 2.33 9.52 14.98
C ASP A 41 0.91 9.19 14.49
N GLN A 42 0.77 8.33 13.49
CA GLN A 42 -0.50 7.85 12.97
C GLN A 42 -0.84 6.44 13.46
N LYS A 43 0.01 5.82 14.29
CA LYS A 43 -0.14 4.44 14.73
C LYS A 43 -0.66 4.31 16.16
N GLN A 44 -1.42 3.24 16.44
CA GLN A 44 -1.71 2.78 17.81
C GLN A 44 -0.52 2.02 18.42
N THR A 45 0.44 1.62 17.58
CA THR A 45 1.62 0.85 17.92
C THR A 45 2.42 1.51 19.03
N ASN A 46 2.75 0.75 20.07
CA ASN A 46 3.73 1.16 21.06
C ASN A 46 5.09 0.55 20.67
N TRP A 47 5.93 1.34 20.01
CA TRP A 47 7.18 0.83 19.44
C TRP A 47 8.18 0.33 20.50
N ASP A 48 8.19 0.93 21.69
CA ASP A 48 9.00 0.45 22.81
C ASP A 48 8.52 -0.93 23.30
N GLU A 49 7.21 -1.16 23.30
CA GLU A 49 6.64 -2.46 23.67
C GLU A 49 6.91 -3.52 22.60
N VAL A 50 6.84 -3.16 21.32
CA VAL A 50 7.28 -4.03 20.21
C VAL A 50 8.70 -4.53 20.48
N LYS A 51 9.65 -3.64 20.82
CA LYS A 51 11.02 -4.06 21.14
C LYS A 51 11.06 -5.11 22.23
N LYS A 52 10.38 -4.89 23.36
CA LYS A 52 10.39 -5.80 24.52
C LYS A 52 9.80 -7.17 24.20
N ILE A 53 8.71 -7.20 23.42
CA ILE A 53 8.05 -8.45 23.01
C ILE A 53 9.00 -9.26 22.12
N TYR A 54 9.47 -8.66 21.04
CA TYR A 54 10.21 -9.40 20.02
C TYR A 54 11.69 -9.62 20.35
N GLN A 55 12.25 -8.86 21.31
CA GLN A 55 13.57 -9.15 21.84
C GLN A 55 13.61 -10.51 22.57
N LYS A 56 12.52 -10.91 23.23
CA LYS A 56 12.40 -12.25 23.82
C LYS A 56 12.16 -13.33 22.75
N GLU A 57 11.39 -13.00 21.71
CA GLU A 57 11.12 -13.96 20.63
C GLU A 57 12.39 -14.26 19.79
N VAL A 58 13.25 -13.26 19.52
CA VAL A 58 14.46 -13.44 18.72
C VAL A 58 15.52 -14.33 19.38
N GLU A 59 15.52 -14.45 20.72
CA GLU A 59 16.41 -15.36 21.46
C GLU A 59 16.22 -16.83 21.06
N ASN A 60 15.01 -17.18 20.61
CA ASN A 60 14.65 -18.55 20.22
C ASN A 60 14.77 -18.79 18.70
N VAL A 61 15.20 -17.79 17.93
CA VAL A 61 15.33 -17.91 16.47
C VAL A 61 16.63 -18.62 16.11
N SER A 62 16.50 -19.75 15.44
CA SER A 62 17.62 -20.60 14.99
C SER A 62 17.85 -20.58 13.48
N ASP A 63 16.85 -20.20 12.67
CA ASP A 63 16.93 -20.24 11.21
C ASP A 63 16.30 -19.01 10.51
N ASP A 64 16.65 -18.84 9.23
CA ASP A 64 16.18 -17.71 8.41
C ASP A 64 14.65 -17.71 8.25
N SER A 65 13.97 -18.86 8.26
CA SER A 65 12.51 -18.92 8.12
C SER A 65 11.80 -18.43 9.38
N GLN A 66 12.30 -18.82 10.55
CA GLN A 66 11.84 -18.29 11.83
C GLN A 66 12.10 -16.79 11.92
N PHE A 67 13.26 -16.32 11.46
CA PHE A 67 13.57 -14.90 11.45
C PHE A 67 12.69 -14.09 10.49
N ILE A 68 12.39 -14.63 9.29
CA ILE A 68 11.45 -14.01 8.35
C ILE A 68 10.07 -13.84 9.02
N ARG A 69 9.56 -14.89 9.68
CA ARG A 69 8.27 -14.80 10.41
C ARG A 69 8.32 -13.76 11.54
N LEU A 70 9.43 -13.68 12.27
CA LEU A 70 9.64 -12.67 13.31
C LEU A 70 9.54 -11.26 12.71
N ILE A 71 10.24 -10.99 11.60
CA ILE A 71 10.18 -9.69 10.93
C ILE A 71 8.77 -9.38 10.43
N GLU A 72 8.08 -10.34 9.82
CA GLU A 72 6.68 -10.18 9.39
C GLU A 72 5.79 -9.76 10.57
N ASN A 73 5.88 -10.47 11.70
CA ASN A 73 5.13 -10.13 12.91
C ASN A 73 5.46 -8.72 13.41
N ILE A 74 6.73 -8.31 13.43
CA ILE A 74 7.14 -6.94 13.79
C ILE A 74 6.54 -5.92 12.83
N THR A 75 6.55 -6.18 11.52
CA THR A 75 5.98 -5.25 10.52
C THR A 75 4.46 -5.16 10.63
N TYR A 76 3.79 -6.23 11.04
CA TYR A 76 2.34 -6.24 11.28
C TYR A 76 1.92 -5.38 12.47
N GLU A 77 2.81 -5.14 13.44
CA GLU A 77 2.56 -4.17 14.51
C GLU A 77 2.26 -2.77 13.97
N LEU A 78 2.78 -2.41 12.79
CA LEU A 78 2.58 -1.12 12.14
C LEU A 78 1.34 -1.07 11.25
N TYR A 79 0.72 -2.22 10.94
CA TYR A 79 -0.44 -2.35 10.05
C TYR A 79 -0.33 -1.46 8.79
N ASP A 80 0.85 -1.49 8.17
CA ASP A 80 1.23 -0.62 7.08
C ASP A 80 1.47 -1.45 5.80
N PRO A 81 0.60 -1.34 4.78
CA PRO A 81 0.74 -2.10 3.55
C PRO A 81 1.95 -1.71 2.70
N HIS A 82 2.61 -0.58 3.01
CA HIS A 82 3.83 -0.13 2.33
C HIS A 82 5.11 -0.53 3.07
N THR A 83 4.98 -1.26 4.18
CA THR A 83 6.10 -1.87 4.91
C THR A 83 6.17 -3.36 4.60
N GLY A 84 7.35 -3.87 4.29
CA GLY A 84 7.53 -5.30 4.04
C GLY A 84 8.96 -5.69 3.71
N ILE A 85 9.17 -6.98 3.46
CA ILE A 85 10.46 -7.56 3.11
C ILE A 85 10.45 -8.16 1.71
N ASN A 86 11.63 -8.29 1.11
CA ASN A 86 11.77 -8.87 -0.24
C ASN A 86 11.83 -10.40 -0.27
N ARG A 87 11.56 -11.07 0.86
CA ARG A 87 11.53 -12.54 0.98
C ARG A 87 10.24 -12.97 1.63
N ASN A 88 9.55 -13.91 1.00
CA ASN A 88 8.32 -14.49 1.52
C ASN A 88 8.52 -15.98 1.76
N LEU A 89 7.96 -16.48 2.86
CA LEU A 89 7.71 -17.89 3.06
C LEU A 89 6.49 -18.31 2.26
N LYS A 90 6.35 -19.63 2.07
CA LYS A 90 5.12 -20.22 1.55
C LYS A 90 3.90 -19.82 2.38
N SER A 91 4.06 -19.63 3.68
CA SER A 91 2.99 -19.27 4.62
C SER A 91 2.87 -17.76 4.89
N SER A 92 3.63 -16.92 4.19
CA SER A 92 3.48 -15.46 4.27
C SER A 92 2.19 -15.01 3.59
N PHE A 93 1.60 -13.94 4.11
CA PHE A 93 0.49 -13.27 3.44
C PHE A 93 0.94 -12.68 2.11
N ARG A 94 0.03 -12.66 1.13
CA ARG A 94 0.25 -11.97 -0.13
C ARG A 94 0.14 -10.45 0.08
N LEU A 95 0.95 -9.70 -0.68
CA LEU A 95 1.02 -8.24 -0.59
C LEU A 95 -0.31 -7.57 -0.97
N ILE A 96 -0.76 -6.60 -0.18
CA ILE A 96 -1.93 -5.75 -0.48
C ILE A 96 -1.48 -4.33 -0.87
N PRO A 97 -2.23 -3.61 -1.74
CA PRO A 97 -3.45 -4.05 -2.42
C PRO A 97 -3.18 -4.91 -3.67
N THR A 98 -1.92 -5.10 -4.10
CA THR A 98 -1.58 -5.79 -5.36
C THR A 98 -2.23 -7.16 -5.52
N SER A 99 -2.29 -7.94 -4.44
CA SER A 99 -2.84 -9.29 -4.39
C SER A 99 -4.28 -9.35 -3.86
N THR A 100 -5.03 -8.26 -3.99
CA THR A 100 -6.47 -8.21 -3.76
C THR A 100 -7.21 -7.92 -5.07
N ASP A 101 -8.40 -8.46 -5.20
CA ASP A 101 -9.37 -8.24 -6.27
C ASP A 101 -10.78 -7.91 -5.73
N ALA A 102 -10.95 -7.92 -4.42
CA ALA A 102 -12.04 -7.21 -3.74
C ALA A 102 -11.49 -6.61 -2.44
N TRP A 103 -12.20 -5.63 -1.89
CA TRP A 103 -11.80 -4.92 -0.69
C TRP A 103 -12.79 -5.18 0.44
N VAL A 104 -12.30 -5.50 1.64
CA VAL A 104 -13.12 -5.74 2.82
C VAL A 104 -13.15 -4.48 3.70
N LYS A 105 -14.34 -4.11 4.18
CA LYS A 105 -14.53 -3.09 5.22
C LYS A 105 -15.34 -3.61 6.39
N ILE A 106 -15.19 -2.96 7.53
CA ILE A 106 -16.02 -3.21 8.70
C ILE A 106 -17.16 -2.20 8.75
N LYS A 107 -18.36 -2.69 9.03
CA LYS A 107 -19.54 -1.87 9.34
C LYS A 107 -20.33 -2.56 10.44
N ASP A 108 -20.66 -1.85 11.51
CA ASP A 108 -21.45 -2.37 12.63
C ASP A 108 -20.90 -3.70 13.21
N GLY A 109 -19.57 -3.80 13.28
CA GLY A 109 -18.86 -4.99 13.79
C GLY A 109 -18.79 -6.19 12.84
N LYS A 110 -19.27 -6.06 11.61
CA LYS A 110 -19.29 -7.11 10.58
C LYS A 110 -18.45 -6.74 9.37
N TYR A 111 -17.96 -7.74 8.65
CA TYR A 111 -17.09 -7.59 7.49
C TYR A 111 -17.89 -7.65 6.18
N TYR A 112 -17.68 -6.69 5.28
CA TYR A 112 -18.42 -6.59 4.03
C TYR A 112 -17.49 -6.37 2.84
N ILE A 113 -17.85 -6.94 1.69
CA ILE A 113 -17.22 -6.61 0.41
C ILE A 113 -17.61 -5.19 0.02
N ALA A 114 -16.64 -4.28 0.05
CA ALA A 114 -16.84 -2.84 -0.17
C ALA A 114 -16.60 -2.41 -1.61
N ASP A 115 -15.70 -3.08 -2.33
CA ASP A 115 -15.42 -2.81 -3.74
C ASP A 115 -14.90 -4.09 -4.41
N ILE A 116 -15.10 -4.21 -5.73
CA ILE A 116 -14.60 -5.30 -6.55
C ILE A 116 -13.73 -4.69 -7.65
N ARG A 117 -12.55 -5.29 -7.87
CA ARG A 117 -11.55 -4.79 -8.81
C ARG A 117 -12.04 -5.03 -10.23
N SER A 118 -12.32 -3.94 -10.94
CA SER A 118 -12.88 -4.03 -12.29
C SER A 118 -11.87 -4.60 -13.29
N GLY A 119 -12.33 -5.47 -14.18
CA GLY A 119 -11.54 -6.15 -15.20
C GLY A 119 -10.78 -7.38 -14.69
N PHE A 120 -11.18 -7.95 -13.55
CA PHE A 120 -10.58 -9.14 -12.94
C PHE A 120 -11.57 -10.30 -12.88
N GLU A 121 -11.06 -11.53 -12.91
CA GLU A 121 -11.86 -12.78 -12.94
C GLU A 121 -12.86 -12.89 -11.79
N ILE A 122 -12.63 -12.18 -10.67
CA ILE A 122 -13.56 -12.14 -9.54
C ILE A 122 -14.95 -11.61 -9.94
N GLU A 123 -15.05 -10.71 -10.93
CA GLU A 123 -16.33 -10.20 -11.43
C GLU A 123 -17.20 -11.32 -12.03
N GLU A 124 -16.58 -12.39 -12.52
CA GLU A 124 -17.25 -13.53 -13.14
C GLU A 124 -17.72 -14.56 -12.11
N THR A 125 -17.28 -14.45 -10.85
CA THR A 125 -17.64 -15.39 -9.77
C THR A 125 -19.07 -15.18 -9.27
N GLY A 126 -19.63 -13.98 -9.44
CA GLY A 126 -20.92 -13.58 -8.89
C GLY A 126 -20.88 -13.14 -7.43
N LEU A 127 -19.70 -12.97 -6.83
CA LEU A 127 -19.52 -12.23 -5.57
C LEU A 127 -19.92 -10.76 -5.79
N LYS A 128 -20.57 -10.12 -4.81
CA LYS A 128 -21.09 -8.76 -4.96
C LYS A 128 -20.61 -7.83 -3.86
N VAL A 129 -20.52 -6.54 -4.20
CA VAL A 129 -20.41 -5.47 -3.22
C VAL A 129 -21.64 -5.50 -2.30
N GLY A 130 -21.41 -5.45 -0.99
CA GLY A 130 -22.43 -5.55 0.05
C GLY A 130 -22.57 -6.93 0.68
N ASP A 131 -21.97 -7.99 0.11
CA ASP A 131 -21.98 -9.32 0.71
C ASP A 131 -21.22 -9.32 2.06
N GLU A 132 -21.81 -9.93 3.09
CA GLU A 132 -21.17 -10.06 4.41
C GLU A 132 -20.17 -11.23 4.37
N LEU A 133 -18.89 -10.96 4.57
CA LEU A 133 -17.85 -11.99 4.63
C LEU A 133 -17.91 -12.70 5.98
N LEU A 134 -18.23 -14.00 5.97
CA LEU A 134 -18.37 -14.81 7.18
C LEU A 134 -17.11 -15.63 7.47
N ARG A 135 -16.54 -16.27 6.44
CA ARG A 135 -15.42 -17.21 6.61
C ARG A 135 -14.41 -17.12 5.47
N ILE A 136 -13.15 -17.41 5.80
CA ILE A 136 -12.10 -17.71 4.84
C ILE A 136 -11.53 -19.09 5.20
N ASN A 137 -11.47 -19.99 4.22
CA ASN A 137 -10.96 -21.36 4.38
C ASN A 137 -11.60 -22.08 5.58
N ASN A 138 -12.93 -22.02 5.67
CA ASN A 138 -13.79 -22.60 6.72
C ASN A 138 -13.63 -22.00 8.14
N ARG A 139 -12.80 -20.98 8.33
CA ARG A 139 -12.58 -20.30 9.61
C ARG A 139 -13.29 -18.94 9.62
N LYS A 140 -13.89 -18.56 10.74
CA LYS A 140 -14.60 -17.28 10.86
C LYS A 140 -13.62 -16.11 10.68
N ILE A 141 -14.05 -15.07 9.96
CA ILE A 141 -13.17 -13.92 9.69
C ILE A 141 -12.76 -13.19 10.98
N GLU A 142 -13.65 -13.14 11.99
CA GLU A 142 -13.37 -12.56 13.30
C GLU A 142 -12.20 -13.28 13.99
N ASP A 143 -12.26 -14.61 14.06
CA ASP A 143 -11.22 -15.43 14.70
C ASP A 143 -9.87 -15.29 13.96
N LEU A 144 -9.92 -15.27 12.63
CA LEU A 144 -8.74 -15.09 11.79
C LEU A 144 -8.07 -13.73 12.01
N VAL A 145 -8.86 -12.66 12.06
CA VAL A 145 -8.34 -11.31 12.30
C VAL A 145 -7.73 -11.24 13.70
N GLU A 146 -8.43 -11.74 14.72
CA GLU A 146 -7.97 -11.69 16.11
C GLU A 146 -6.60 -12.37 16.31
N GLU A 147 -6.34 -13.46 15.61
CA GLU A 147 -5.08 -14.23 15.68
C GLU A 147 -3.82 -13.46 15.27
N VAL A 148 -3.98 -12.43 14.43
CA VAL A 148 -2.86 -11.70 13.82
C VAL A 148 -2.82 -10.24 14.25
N LEU A 149 -3.68 -9.83 15.20
CA LEU A 149 -3.69 -8.46 15.69
C LEU A 149 -2.35 -8.09 16.36
N PRO A 150 -1.95 -6.80 16.29
CA PRO A 150 -0.76 -6.29 16.96
C PRO A 150 -0.80 -6.56 18.46
N LYS A 151 0.33 -6.96 19.02
CA LYS A 151 0.52 -7.29 20.44
C LYS A 151 0.88 -6.07 21.27
N SER A 152 1.41 -5.00 20.66
CA SER A 152 1.93 -3.83 21.39
C SER A 152 0.86 -2.91 21.98
N PHE A 153 -0.41 -3.09 21.64
CA PHE A 153 -1.52 -2.29 22.15
C PHE A 153 -2.81 -3.09 22.30
N LYS A 154 -3.77 -2.53 23.06
CA LYS A 154 -5.10 -3.11 23.27
C LYS A 154 -6.16 -2.32 22.51
N ASN A 155 -7.31 -2.96 22.27
CA ASN A 155 -8.48 -2.36 21.61
C ASN A 155 -8.17 -1.78 20.22
N PRO A 156 -7.83 -2.64 19.24
CA PRO A 156 -7.55 -2.18 17.89
C PRO A 156 -8.77 -1.53 17.25
N LYS A 157 -8.54 -0.38 16.63
CA LYS A 157 -9.53 0.34 15.81
C LYS A 157 -9.88 -0.48 14.57
N ASP A 158 -11.02 -0.18 13.98
CA ASP A 158 -11.50 -0.89 12.79
C ASP A 158 -10.52 -0.81 11.61
N ASN A 159 -9.79 0.29 11.43
CA ASN A 159 -8.78 0.36 10.37
C ASN A 159 -7.62 -0.63 10.56
N VAL A 160 -7.29 -1.01 11.80
CA VAL A 160 -6.30 -2.05 12.09
C VAL A 160 -6.88 -3.41 11.70
N LYS A 161 -8.12 -3.70 12.13
CA LYS A 161 -8.82 -4.95 11.78
C LYS A 161 -9.05 -5.10 10.28
N GLU A 162 -9.39 -4.01 9.59
CA GLU A 162 -9.55 -3.96 8.13
C GLU A 162 -8.24 -4.29 7.39
N PHE A 163 -7.09 -3.82 7.89
CA PHE A 163 -5.80 -4.19 7.32
C PHE A 163 -5.60 -5.72 7.34
N PHE A 164 -5.83 -6.36 8.49
CA PHE A 164 -5.70 -7.81 8.62
C PHE A 164 -6.79 -8.60 7.88
N ALA A 165 -8.02 -8.10 7.84
CA ALA A 165 -9.08 -8.69 7.04
C ALA A 165 -8.73 -8.69 5.55
N ASN A 166 -8.11 -7.61 5.04
CA ASN A 166 -7.64 -7.55 3.67
C ASN A 166 -6.38 -8.40 3.42
N LEU A 167 -5.49 -8.60 4.41
CA LEU A 167 -4.42 -9.60 4.31
C LEU A 167 -4.97 -11.03 4.23
N TRP A 168 -5.96 -11.37 5.06
CA TRP A 168 -6.63 -12.66 5.01
C TRP A 168 -7.42 -12.86 3.72
N PHE A 169 -8.11 -11.83 3.24
CA PHE A 169 -8.80 -11.86 1.94
C PHE A 169 -7.80 -11.97 0.78
N ALA A 170 -6.65 -11.31 0.86
CA ALA A 170 -5.55 -11.54 -0.07
C ALA A 170 -5.02 -12.97 0.07
N GLY A 171 -5.03 -13.57 1.26
CA GLY A 171 -4.63 -14.95 1.53
C GLY A 171 -3.11 -15.17 1.50
N LYS A 172 -2.66 -16.38 1.90
CA LYS A 172 -1.24 -16.77 1.92
C LYS A 172 -0.78 -17.38 0.62
N HIS A 173 0.54 -17.53 0.43
CA HIS A 173 1.10 -18.10 -0.80
C HIS A 173 0.85 -19.61 -0.98
N ASN A 174 0.59 -20.35 0.10
CA ASN A 174 0.43 -21.80 0.15
C ASN A 174 -1.00 -22.28 0.41
N GLU A 175 -1.97 -21.38 0.47
CA GLU A 175 -3.35 -21.70 0.76
C GLU A 175 -4.22 -21.36 -0.45
N GLU A 176 -5.25 -22.17 -0.68
CA GLU A 176 -6.35 -21.76 -1.54
C GLU A 176 -7.11 -20.59 -0.90
N ARG A 177 -7.90 -19.87 -1.69
CA ARG A 177 -8.78 -18.82 -1.18
C ARG A 177 -10.22 -19.21 -1.40
N VAL A 178 -10.85 -19.72 -0.36
CA VAL A 178 -12.29 -20.03 -0.35
C VAL A 178 -12.97 -19.09 0.63
N VAL A 179 -13.94 -18.32 0.16
CA VAL A 179 -14.71 -17.37 0.98
C VAL A 179 -16.16 -17.83 1.10
N LEU A 180 -16.72 -17.72 2.30
CA LEU A 180 -18.15 -17.89 2.55
C LEU A 180 -18.74 -16.53 2.89
N VAL A 181 -19.78 -16.14 2.18
CA VAL A 181 -20.47 -14.86 2.39
C VAL A 181 -21.96 -15.05 2.60
N LEU A 182 -22.61 -14.08 3.24
CA LEU A 182 -24.06 -13.97 3.31
C LEU A 182 -24.55 -13.02 2.21
N GLU A 183 -25.18 -13.55 1.17
CA GLU A 183 -25.83 -12.76 0.12
C GLU A 183 -27.35 -12.87 0.30
N ASN A 184 -28.03 -11.74 0.57
CA ASN A 184 -29.48 -11.68 0.76
C ASN A 184 -30.02 -12.73 1.76
N GLY A 185 -29.28 -12.94 2.87
CA GLY A 185 -29.63 -13.90 3.91
C GLY A 185 -29.33 -15.37 3.58
N LYS A 186 -28.67 -15.66 2.45
CA LYS A 186 -28.25 -17.02 2.07
C LYS A 186 -26.73 -17.12 2.04
N GLU A 187 -26.20 -18.18 2.64
CA GLU A 187 -24.77 -18.46 2.56
C GLU A 187 -24.40 -18.90 1.13
N LYS A 188 -23.32 -18.30 0.60
CA LYS A 188 -22.72 -18.67 -0.67
C LYS A 188 -21.22 -18.79 -0.53
N GLN A 189 -20.67 -19.85 -1.11
CA GLN A 189 -19.24 -20.12 -1.07
C GLN A 189 -18.63 -19.87 -2.44
N TYR A 190 -17.50 -19.16 -2.47
CA TYR A 190 -16.75 -18.86 -3.67
C TYR A 190 -15.32 -19.36 -3.53
N LYS A 191 -14.88 -20.20 -4.46
CA LYS A 191 -13.47 -20.54 -4.63
C LYS A 191 -12.84 -19.51 -5.56
N LEU A 192 -11.94 -18.70 -5.01
CA LEU A 192 -11.32 -17.58 -5.71
C LEU A 192 -9.88 -17.93 -6.10
N ASN A 193 -9.54 -17.69 -7.36
CA ASN A 193 -8.16 -17.79 -7.83
C ASN A 193 -7.29 -16.66 -7.27
N LYS A 194 -6.00 -16.67 -7.60
CA LYS A 194 -5.16 -15.48 -7.43
C LYS A 194 -5.74 -14.35 -8.30
N PRO A 195 -5.72 -13.09 -7.83
CA PRO A 195 -6.16 -11.95 -8.64
C PRO A 195 -5.54 -11.99 -10.03
N THR A 196 -6.41 -12.16 -11.03
CA THR A 196 -6.03 -12.29 -12.44
C THR A 196 -6.94 -11.40 -13.25
N ALA A 197 -6.36 -10.60 -14.15
CA ALA A 197 -7.13 -9.76 -15.06
C ALA A 197 -7.90 -10.65 -16.05
N SER A 198 -9.20 -10.41 -16.24
CA SER A 198 -10.05 -11.17 -17.17
C SER A 198 -9.58 -11.08 -18.62
N LYS A 199 -8.83 -10.03 -18.95
CA LYS A 199 -8.18 -9.88 -20.26
C LYS A 199 -6.70 -9.61 -20.05
N LYS A 200 -5.86 -10.33 -20.80
CA LYS A 200 -4.44 -10.00 -20.90
C LYS A 200 -4.30 -8.66 -21.64
N GLU A 201 -4.07 -7.61 -20.88
CA GLU A 201 -3.69 -6.31 -21.44
C GLU A 201 -2.19 -6.34 -21.71
N ASN A 202 -1.81 -6.36 -22.99
CA ASN A 202 -0.40 -6.37 -23.38
C ASN A 202 0.18 -4.95 -23.31
N GLY A 203 1.42 -4.83 -22.83
CA GLY A 203 2.15 -3.57 -22.78
C GLY A 203 1.83 -2.71 -21.55
N THR A 204 2.41 -1.50 -21.54
CA THR A 204 2.35 -0.61 -20.37
C THR A 204 1.03 0.13 -20.19
N LEU A 205 0.26 0.33 -21.26
CA LEU A 205 -1.03 0.99 -21.22
C LEU A 205 -1.96 0.43 -22.29
N SER A 206 -3.26 0.49 -22.01
CA SER A 206 -4.31 0.23 -22.98
C SER A 206 -5.01 1.53 -23.34
N SER A 207 -5.43 1.66 -24.59
CA SER A 207 -6.04 2.90 -25.07
C SER A 207 -7.08 2.67 -26.15
N ARG A 208 -8.11 3.51 -26.17
CA ARG A 208 -9.15 3.52 -27.21
C ARG A 208 -9.86 4.87 -27.26
N VAL A 209 -10.54 5.17 -28.36
CA VAL A 209 -11.55 6.24 -28.41
C VAL A 209 -12.90 5.61 -28.10
N ILE A 210 -13.63 6.17 -27.13
CA ILE A 210 -14.96 5.71 -26.73
C ILE A 210 -16.05 6.66 -27.26
N LYS A 211 -17.32 6.28 -27.05
CA LYS A 211 -18.49 7.07 -27.47
C LYS A 211 -18.35 8.53 -27.02
N GLY A 212 -18.69 9.47 -27.90
CA GLY A 212 -18.55 10.91 -27.64
C GLY A 212 -17.22 11.52 -28.10
N ASN A 213 -16.37 10.76 -28.80
CA ASN A 213 -15.02 11.18 -29.20
C ASN A 213 -14.15 11.51 -27.97
N ILE A 214 -14.12 10.58 -27.01
CA ILE A 214 -13.35 10.70 -25.77
C ILE A 214 -12.19 9.70 -25.84
N GLY A 215 -10.96 10.19 -25.63
CA GLY A 215 -9.80 9.31 -25.49
C GLY A 215 -9.83 8.61 -24.13
N TYR A 216 -9.57 7.32 -24.08
CA TYR A 216 -9.47 6.56 -22.84
C TYR A 216 -8.09 5.90 -22.79
N ILE A 217 -7.35 6.13 -21.69
CA ILE A 217 -6.04 5.56 -21.43
C ILE A 217 -6.07 4.88 -20.05
N LYS A 218 -5.81 3.58 -19.99
CA LYS A 218 -5.66 2.81 -18.76
C LYS A 218 -4.20 2.43 -18.58
N LEU A 219 -3.65 2.63 -17.38
CA LEU A 219 -2.30 2.19 -17.03
C LEU A 219 -2.38 0.76 -16.49
N ASN A 220 -1.60 -0.15 -17.07
CA ASN A 220 -1.67 -1.59 -16.77
C ASN A 220 -0.69 -1.96 -15.67
N ASN A 221 -0.90 -1.43 -14.46
CA ASN A 221 0.01 -1.56 -13.32
C ASN A 221 1.50 -1.35 -13.67
N SER A 222 1.77 -0.30 -14.44
CA SER A 222 3.04 -0.09 -15.15
C SER A 222 3.78 1.18 -14.72
N LEU A 223 3.38 1.82 -13.62
CA LEU A 223 3.95 3.10 -13.21
C LEU A 223 5.44 3.00 -12.82
N GLY A 224 5.96 1.79 -12.56
CA GLY A 224 7.39 1.52 -12.37
C GLY A 224 8.16 1.22 -13.67
N ASN A 225 7.51 1.18 -14.83
CA ASN A 225 8.14 0.89 -16.12
C ASN A 225 8.41 2.19 -16.90
N ASN A 226 9.68 2.48 -17.15
CA ASN A 226 10.13 3.68 -17.86
C ASN A 226 9.69 3.75 -19.35
N GLU A 227 9.20 2.67 -19.95
CA GLU A 227 8.57 2.71 -21.27
C GLU A 227 7.33 3.63 -21.29
N VAL A 228 6.65 3.80 -20.15
CA VAL A 228 5.51 4.73 -20.00
C VAL A 228 5.92 6.17 -20.35
N ILE A 229 7.16 6.57 -20.04
CA ILE A 229 7.69 7.93 -20.28
C ILE A 229 7.59 8.33 -21.76
N LYS A 230 7.65 7.35 -22.66
CA LYS A 230 7.45 7.57 -24.11
C LYS A 230 6.04 7.22 -24.54
N ALA A 231 5.49 6.09 -24.06
CA ALA A 231 4.23 5.56 -24.54
C ALA A 231 3.04 6.46 -24.20
N PHE A 232 2.99 7.01 -22.97
CA PHE A 232 1.85 7.80 -22.53
C PHE A 232 1.78 9.17 -23.23
N PRO A 233 2.85 9.99 -23.27
CA PRO A 233 2.86 11.23 -24.06
C PRO A 233 2.45 11.05 -25.51
N LYS A 234 2.99 10.01 -26.17
CA LYS A 234 2.64 9.68 -27.55
C LYS A 234 1.14 9.42 -27.70
N LYS A 235 0.56 8.67 -26.77
CA LYS A 235 -0.87 8.36 -26.81
C LYS A 235 -1.74 9.60 -26.61
N VAL A 236 -1.34 10.53 -25.74
CA VAL A 236 -2.02 11.82 -25.58
C VAL A 236 -1.94 12.65 -26.87
N ASP A 237 -0.80 12.63 -27.58
CA ASP A 237 -0.66 13.30 -28.88
C ASP A 237 -1.58 12.70 -29.96
N GLU A 238 -1.74 11.37 -29.97
CA GLU A 238 -2.70 10.68 -30.85
C GLU A 238 -4.16 11.07 -30.53
N PHE A 239 -4.46 11.45 -29.29
CA PHE A 239 -5.78 11.90 -28.84
C PHE A 239 -5.98 13.41 -28.88
N ARG A 240 -5.08 14.20 -29.49
CA ARG A 240 -5.18 15.68 -29.53
C ARG A 240 -6.54 16.21 -30.01
N ASP A 241 -7.19 15.49 -30.92
CA ASP A 241 -8.45 15.89 -31.57
C ASP A 241 -9.71 15.35 -30.85
N THR A 242 -9.55 14.57 -29.77
CA THR A 242 -10.68 14.14 -28.93
C THR A 242 -11.29 15.33 -28.16
N LYS A 243 -12.53 15.19 -27.69
CA LYS A 243 -13.19 16.21 -26.86
C LYS A 243 -12.64 16.25 -25.42
N ALA A 244 -12.28 15.09 -24.90
CA ALA A 244 -11.70 14.90 -23.57
C ALA A 244 -10.81 13.65 -23.55
N ILE A 245 -10.06 13.48 -22.46
CA ILE A 245 -9.33 12.25 -22.14
C ILE A 245 -9.76 11.72 -20.77
N ILE A 246 -9.93 10.41 -20.64
CA ILE A 246 -10.02 9.70 -19.37
C ILE A 246 -8.68 9.01 -19.12
N VAL A 247 -8.07 9.27 -17.97
CA VAL A 247 -6.87 8.56 -17.48
C VAL A 247 -7.31 7.64 -16.34
N ASP A 248 -7.20 6.33 -16.53
CA ASP A 248 -7.64 5.33 -15.58
C ASP A 248 -6.45 4.77 -14.79
N LEU A 249 -6.39 5.12 -13.50
CA LEU A 249 -5.37 4.70 -12.53
C LEU A 249 -5.90 3.64 -11.57
N ARG A 250 -7.14 3.16 -11.75
CA ARG A 250 -7.78 2.20 -10.83
C ARG A 250 -7.08 0.84 -10.80
N ASP A 251 -6.11 0.58 -11.67
CA ASP A 251 -5.33 -0.66 -11.74
C ASP A 251 -3.82 -0.38 -11.67
N THR A 252 -3.38 0.33 -10.62
CA THR A 252 -1.98 0.71 -10.40
C THR A 252 -1.48 0.43 -8.97
N PRO A 253 -1.73 -0.77 -8.41
CA PRO A 253 -1.46 -1.02 -6.98
C PRO A 253 0.03 -1.08 -6.65
N SER A 254 0.91 -1.39 -7.61
CA SER A 254 2.35 -1.54 -7.36
C SER A 254 3.10 -0.21 -7.25
N GLY A 255 2.46 0.93 -7.54
CA GLY A 255 3.15 2.21 -7.60
C GLY A 255 4.20 2.26 -8.72
N GLY A 256 5.19 3.13 -8.55
CA GLY A 256 6.10 3.48 -9.63
C GLY A 256 7.20 4.47 -9.24
N ASN A 257 7.63 5.28 -10.21
CA ASN A 257 8.64 6.32 -10.00
C ASN A 257 8.16 7.72 -10.42
N ALA A 258 8.90 8.75 -9.98
CA ALA A 258 8.53 10.14 -10.20
C ALA A 258 8.65 10.57 -11.68
N GLU A 259 9.59 10.01 -12.44
CA GLU A 259 9.78 10.30 -13.86
C GLU A 259 8.56 9.88 -14.68
N VAL A 260 8.02 8.69 -14.41
CA VAL A 260 6.78 8.21 -15.01
C VAL A 260 5.62 9.11 -14.62
N ALA A 261 5.47 9.47 -13.34
CA ALA A 261 4.41 10.37 -12.89
C ALA A 261 4.46 11.73 -13.62
N LYS A 262 5.65 12.33 -13.70
CA LYS A 262 5.87 13.62 -14.40
C LYS A 262 5.60 13.49 -15.90
N SER A 263 5.95 12.38 -16.52
CA SER A 263 5.68 12.14 -17.94
C SER A 263 4.18 12.07 -18.25
N ILE A 264 3.37 11.60 -17.31
CA ILE A 264 1.92 11.50 -17.42
C ILE A 264 1.30 12.89 -17.23
N MET A 265 1.53 13.52 -16.07
CA MET A 265 0.88 14.78 -15.72
C MET A 265 1.38 15.96 -16.56
N GLY A 266 2.65 15.94 -16.97
CA GLY A 266 3.28 17.03 -17.74
C GLY A 266 2.63 17.28 -19.10
N LYS A 267 1.86 16.33 -19.63
CA LYS A 267 1.05 16.51 -20.85
C LYS A 267 -0.20 17.34 -20.65
N PHE A 268 -0.60 17.63 -19.41
CA PHE A 268 -1.87 18.31 -19.11
C PHE A 268 -1.67 19.70 -18.49
N ILE A 269 -0.45 20.23 -18.49
CA ILE A 269 -0.11 21.56 -17.96
C ILE A 269 0.59 22.40 -19.02
N SER A 270 0.47 23.72 -18.92
CA SER A 270 1.16 24.68 -19.81
C SER A 270 2.22 25.52 -19.10
N GLU A 271 2.30 25.42 -17.77
CA GLU A 271 3.25 26.13 -16.92
C GLU A 271 3.67 25.22 -15.76
N THR A 272 4.81 25.52 -15.14
CA THR A 272 5.32 24.73 -14.02
C THR A 272 4.42 24.91 -12.80
N ILE A 273 3.96 23.81 -12.22
CA ILE A 273 3.08 23.81 -11.03
C ILE A 273 3.63 22.88 -9.93
N PRO A 274 3.29 23.11 -8.65
CA PRO A 274 3.53 22.12 -7.60
C PRO A 274 2.60 20.92 -7.77
N TYR A 275 3.07 19.71 -7.44
CA TYR A 275 2.20 18.52 -7.46
C TYR A 275 2.26 17.67 -6.19
N GLN A 276 3.38 17.67 -5.47
CA GLN A 276 3.53 16.90 -4.26
C GLN A 276 4.46 17.60 -3.27
N LYS A 277 4.08 17.62 -2.00
CA LYS A 277 4.95 18.06 -0.90
C LYS A 277 5.50 16.83 -0.19
N HIS A 278 6.77 16.93 0.20
CA HIS A 278 7.53 15.90 0.90
C HIS A 278 7.99 16.41 2.26
N GLU A 279 8.11 15.51 3.23
CA GLU A 279 8.65 15.79 4.57
C GLU A 279 9.53 14.63 5.03
N LYS A 280 10.80 14.93 5.36
CA LYS A 280 11.77 13.95 5.83
C LYS A 280 11.85 13.98 7.35
N VAL A 281 11.09 13.09 7.98
CA VAL A 281 10.84 13.06 9.43
C VAL A 281 12.12 12.75 10.23
N SER A 282 13.02 11.93 9.69
CA SER A 282 14.26 11.54 10.38
C SER A 282 15.16 12.74 10.73
N LEU A 283 15.20 13.77 9.88
CA LEU A 283 16.02 14.95 10.14
C LEU A 283 15.46 15.82 11.26
N GLU A 284 14.13 15.86 11.42
CA GLU A 284 13.52 16.53 12.55
C GLU A 284 13.83 15.80 13.86
N ARG A 285 13.84 14.47 13.86
CA ARG A 285 14.23 13.66 15.03
C ARG A 285 15.70 13.84 15.40
N GLU A 286 16.58 13.86 14.40
CA GLU A 286 18.03 13.96 14.61
C GLU A 286 18.48 15.36 15.00
N PHE A 287 17.95 16.40 14.35
CA PHE A 287 18.45 17.77 14.47
C PHE A 287 17.46 18.77 15.08
N GLY A 288 16.22 18.36 15.35
CA GLY A 288 15.15 19.26 15.80
C GLY A 288 14.64 20.23 14.73
N ILE A 289 15.05 20.04 13.47
CA ILE A 289 14.69 20.93 12.35
C ILE A 289 13.86 20.18 11.33
N LYS A 290 12.62 20.63 11.15
CA LYS A 290 11.71 20.09 10.14
C LYS A 290 12.21 20.37 8.72
N ARG A 291 12.41 19.32 7.92
CA ARG A 291 12.74 19.41 6.48
C ARG A 291 11.54 19.05 5.62
N SER A 292 11.08 20.00 4.81
CA SER A 292 10.04 19.78 3.80
C SER A 292 10.35 20.50 2.50
N TRP A 293 9.91 19.95 1.37
CA TRP A 293 10.07 20.57 0.05
C TRP A 293 8.86 20.26 -0.85
N ILE A 294 8.70 21.06 -1.91
CA ILE A 294 7.68 20.85 -2.91
C ILE A 294 8.34 20.35 -4.19
N GLU A 295 7.79 19.28 -4.73
CA GLU A 295 8.15 18.76 -6.03
C GLU A 295 7.31 19.44 -7.12
N LEU A 296 8.00 19.90 -8.16
CA LEU A 296 7.42 20.63 -9.27
C LEU A 296 7.21 19.71 -10.49
N LEU A 297 6.12 19.97 -11.20
CA LEU A 297 5.78 19.39 -12.49
C LEU A 297 6.05 20.43 -13.58
N THR A 298 6.80 20.05 -14.62
CA THR A 298 7.15 20.94 -15.76
C THR A 298 6.38 20.49 -17.01
N PRO A 299 5.88 21.43 -17.84
CA PRO A 299 5.09 21.06 -19.02
C PRO A 299 5.92 20.32 -20.07
N LEU A 300 5.28 19.33 -20.70
CA LEU A 300 5.82 18.64 -21.87
C LEU A 300 5.38 19.32 -23.17
N LYS A 301 6.01 18.97 -24.28
CA LYS A 301 5.62 19.44 -25.62
C LYS A 301 4.18 19.05 -25.93
N ASN A 302 3.48 19.93 -26.65
CA ASN A 302 2.10 19.74 -27.09
C ASN A 302 1.13 19.40 -25.93
N PRO A 303 0.92 20.30 -24.96
CA PRO A 303 0.02 20.03 -23.85
C PRO A 303 -1.41 19.86 -24.33
N TYR A 304 -2.10 18.86 -23.79
CA TYR A 304 -3.53 18.64 -23.98
C TYR A 304 -4.31 19.57 -23.06
N LYS A 305 -5.03 20.52 -23.65
CA LYS A 305 -5.70 21.62 -22.92
C LYS A 305 -7.20 21.42 -22.72
N LYS A 306 -7.77 20.35 -23.27
CA LYS A 306 -9.20 20.02 -23.14
C LYS A 306 -9.43 19.21 -21.85
N PRO A 307 -10.69 19.00 -21.42
CA PRO A 307 -10.98 18.32 -20.17
C PRO A 307 -10.32 16.93 -20.04
N VAL A 308 -9.81 16.63 -18.84
CA VAL A 308 -9.29 15.31 -18.48
C VAL A 308 -9.98 14.80 -17.21
N ILE A 309 -10.52 13.58 -17.25
CA ILE A 309 -11.05 12.92 -16.05
C ILE A 309 -10.06 11.86 -15.60
N VAL A 310 -9.72 11.84 -14.31
CA VAL A 310 -8.80 10.87 -13.73
C VAL A 310 -9.59 9.93 -12.82
N LEU A 311 -9.52 8.62 -13.10
CA LEU A 311 -10.21 7.61 -12.31
C LEU A 311 -9.24 7.02 -11.29
N ALA A 312 -9.62 7.06 -10.02
CA ALA A 312 -8.86 6.48 -8.91
C ALA A 312 -9.73 5.57 -8.04
N GLY A 313 -9.10 4.66 -7.29
CA GLY A 313 -9.80 3.79 -6.34
C GLY A 313 -8.86 2.91 -5.54
N ARG A 314 -9.40 1.86 -4.88
CA ARG A 314 -8.67 1.00 -3.92
C ARG A 314 -7.34 0.43 -4.40
N TRP A 315 -7.20 0.23 -5.71
CA TRP A 315 -5.99 -0.29 -6.35
C TRP A 315 -5.18 0.80 -7.08
N THR A 316 -5.42 2.07 -6.76
CA THR A 316 -4.52 3.18 -7.07
C THR A 316 -3.57 3.34 -5.88
N GLY A 317 -2.31 2.92 -6.03
CA GLY A 317 -1.35 2.85 -4.93
C GLY A 317 -0.08 3.65 -5.16
N SER A 318 0.50 4.18 -4.07
CA SER A 318 1.82 4.83 -4.05
C SER A 318 1.91 5.94 -5.11
N VAL A 319 2.75 5.81 -6.13
CA VAL A 319 2.86 6.82 -7.19
C VAL A 319 1.53 7.05 -7.94
N GLY A 320 0.65 6.04 -8.03
CA GLY A 320 -0.70 6.26 -8.55
C GLY A 320 -1.50 7.27 -7.73
N GLU A 321 -1.33 7.26 -6.40
CA GLU A 321 -1.97 8.21 -5.48
C GLU A 321 -1.38 9.61 -5.64
N ALA A 322 -0.06 9.69 -5.85
CA ALA A 322 0.63 10.95 -6.15
C ALA A 322 0.19 11.56 -7.48
N ILE A 323 -0.04 10.74 -8.51
CA ILE A 323 -0.57 11.19 -9.80
C ILE A 323 -2.00 11.70 -9.63
N ALA A 324 -2.87 10.96 -8.95
CA ALA A 324 -4.24 11.38 -8.71
C ALA A 324 -4.30 12.74 -7.99
N GLN A 325 -3.50 12.91 -6.94
CA GLN A 325 -3.35 14.20 -6.24
C GLN A 325 -2.72 15.30 -7.09
N GLY A 326 -1.72 14.97 -7.91
CA GLY A 326 -1.10 15.96 -8.78
C GLY A 326 -2.09 16.51 -9.82
N PHE A 327 -2.99 15.66 -10.34
CA PHE A 327 -4.07 16.09 -11.22
C PHE A 327 -5.10 17.00 -10.54
N ASP A 328 -5.29 16.91 -9.22
CA ASP A 328 -6.14 17.84 -8.47
C ASP A 328 -5.63 19.30 -8.55
N ASN A 329 -4.33 19.50 -8.80
CA ASN A 329 -3.74 20.82 -9.03
C ASN A 329 -3.83 21.29 -10.50
N ILE A 330 -4.40 20.49 -11.41
CA ILE A 330 -4.46 20.79 -12.85
C ILE A 330 -5.86 21.28 -13.20
N LYS A 331 -5.97 22.55 -13.62
CA LYS A 331 -7.26 23.22 -13.89
C LYS A 331 -8.19 22.49 -14.87
N SER A 332 -7.65 21.82 -15.87
CA SER A 332 -8.45 21.08 -16.86
C SER A 332 -8.81 19.66 -16.40
N ALA A 333 -8.40 19.26 -15.20
CA ALA A 333 -8.56 17.92 -14.68
C ALA A 333 -9.65 17.84 -13.62
N THR A 334 -10.29 16.67 -13.53
CA THR A 334 -11.20 16.32 -12.44
C THR A 334 -10.91 14.91 -12.00
N VAL A 335 -10.64 14.72 -10.71
CA VAL A 335 -10.38 13.41 -10.13
C VAL A 335 -11.69 12.83 -9.60
N VAL A 336 -12.05 11.64 -10.09
CA VAL A 336 -13.28 10.93 -9.74
C VAL A 336 -12.91 9.57 -9.19
N GLY A 337 -13.42 9.20 -8.02
CA GLY A 337 -13.04 7.89 -7.47
C GLY A 337 -13.51 7.57 -6.06
N THR A 338 -13.12 6.37 -5.65
CA THR A 338 -13.30 5.88 -4.28
C THR A 338 -12.09 6.27 -3.42
N GLU A 339 -12.05 5.83 -2.16
CA GLU A 339 -10.79 5.91 -1.40
C GLU A 339 -9.71 5.07 -2.10
N MET A 340 -8.48 5.61 -2.15
CA MET A 340 -7.34 4.93 -2.74
C MET A 340 -6.72 3.86 -1.82
N ALA A 341 -5.57 3.30 -2.21
CA ALA A 341 -4.88 2.26 -1.45
C ALA A 341 -4.37 2.73 -0.07
N LYS A 342 -4.13 4.04 0.09
CA LYS A 342 -3.56 4.64 1.30
C LYS A 342 -2.15 4.11 1.60
N LEU A 343 -1.32 3.88 0.57
CA LEU A 343 0.07 3.51 0.80
C LEU A 343 0.81 4.72 1.36
N LEU A 344 1.45 4.54 2.52
CA LEU A 344 2.07 5.64 3.25
C LEU A 344 3.38 6.06 2.59
N GLY A 345 3.59 7.36 2.36
CA GLY A 345 4.91 7.93 2.14
C GLY A 345 5.73 7.45 0.93
N ALA A 346 6.96 7.97 0.85
CA ALA A 346 8.01 7.39 0.02
C ALA A 346 8.77 6.36 0.85
N ILE A 347 9.08 5.21 0.23
CA ILE A 347 9.79 4.12 0.88
C ILE A 347 11.28 4.19 0.59
N GLU A 348 12.08 3.79 1.57
CA GLU A 348 13.45 3.37 1.36
C GLU A 348 13.54 1.88 1.71
N CYS A 349 14.50 1.20 1.08
CA CYS A 349 14.78 -0.20 1.35
C CYS A 349 16.22 -0.32 1.83
N ASP A 350 16.43 -1.04 2.93
CA ASP A 350 17.77 -1.33 3.43
C ASP A 350 17.94 -2.83 3.69
N ARG A 351 19.19 -3.27 3.61
CA ARG A 351 19.58 -4.67 3.70
C ARG A 351 20.15 -4.99 5.07
N LEU A 352 19.51 -5.92 5.77
CA LEU A 352 19.98 -6.35 7.08
C LEU A 352 21.43 -6.90 6.99
N PRO A 353 22.32 -6.48 7.90
CA PRO A 353 23.76 -6.68 7.73
C PRO A 353 24.18 -8.14 7.76
N ASN A 354 23.48 -9.03 8.48
CA ASN A 354 23.89 -10.43 8.61
C ASN A 354 23.07 -11.37 7.73
N THR A 355 21.73 -11.34 7.80
CA THR A 355 20.82 -12.24 7.07
C THR A 355 20.58 -11.81 5.63
N LYS A 356 20.92 -10.56 5.30
CA LYS A 356 20.83 -10.01 3.94
C LYS A 356 19.39 -9.91 3.39
N ILE A 357 18.39 -9.96 4.27
CA ILE A 357 16.98 -9.68 3.96
C ILE A 357 16.87 -8.18 3.70
N ASN A 358 16.17 -7.78 2.64
CA ASN A 358 15.87 -6.37 2.41
C ASN A 358 14.51 -6.05 3.03
N LEU A 359 14.47 -4.96 3.79
CA LEU A 359 13.29 -4.42 4.42
C LEU A 359 13.02 -3.05 3.80
N CYS A 360 11.77 -2.81 3.41
CA CYS A 360 11.31 -1.54 2.86
C CYS A 360 10.19 -0.98 3.74
N PHE A 361 10.20 0.33 4.00
CA PHE A 361 9.18 1.02 4.79
C PHE A 361 9.21 2.52 4.51
N PRO A 362 8.12 3.26 4.82
CA PRO A 362 8.05 4.68 4.55
C PRO A 362 8.94 5.51 5.48
N VAL A 363 9.82 6.29 4.85
CA VAL A 363 10.78 7.18 5.53
C VAL A 363 10.46 8.66 5.34
N GLU A 364 9.58 8.99 4.40
CA GLU A 364 9.15 10.34 4.11
C GLU A 364 7.62 10.42 4.09
N LYS A 365 7.07 11.49 4.68
CA LYS A 365 5.64 11.79 4.53
C LYS A 365 5.39 12.52 3.23
N LEU A 366 4.30 12.14 2.57
CA LEU A 366 3.86 12.75 1.31
C LEU A 366 2.52 13.43 1.50
N PHE A 367 2.36 14.58 0.84
CA PHE A 367 1.17 15.40 0.92
C PHE A 367 0.79 15.92 -0.46
N HIS A 368 -0.50 16.13 -0.65
CA HIS A 368 -1.01 17.02 -1.68
C HIS A 368 -0.34 18.41 -1.53
N ALA A 369 -0.23 19.17 -2.63
CA ALA A 369 0.41 20.48 -2.63
C ALA A 369 -0.24 21.48 -1.64
N SER A 370 -1.54 21.32 -1.36
CA SER A 370 -2.27 22.12 -0.35
C SER A 370 -2.00 21.71 1.10
N GLY A 371 -1.28 20.61 1.35
CA GLY A 371 -0.92 20.12 2.68
C GLY A 371 -1.74 18.94 3.21
N THR A 372 -2.75 18.46 2.49
CA THR A 372 -3.49 17.22 2.86
C THR A 372 -2.55 16.00 2.79
N PRO A 373 -2.42 15.18 3.85
CA PRO A 373 -1.62 13.95 3.78
C PRO A 373 -2.11 13.02 2.67
N ARG A 374 -1.18 12.37 1.94
CA ARG A 374 -1.51 11.62 0.73
C ARG A 374 -2.55 10.53 1.01
N GLU A 375 -2.38 9.81 2.10
CA GLU A 375 -3.27 8.72 2.54
C GLU A 375 -4.66 9.18 3.01
N LYS A 376 -4.86 10.49 3.17
CA LYS A 376 -6.14 11.10 3.56
C LYS A 376 -6.85 11.81 2.40
N PHE A 377 -6.21 11.90 1.24
CA PHE A 377 -6.84 12.50 0.07
C PHE A 377 -8.02 11.67 -0.40
N ILE A 378 -9.13 12.37 -0.68
CA ILE A 378 -10.33 11.79 -1.26
C ILE A 378 -10.60 12.59 -2.54
N PRO A 379 -10.82 11.93 -3.70
CA PRO A 379 -11.19 12.61 -4.93
C PRO A 379 -12.36 13.59 -4.73
N GLU A 380 -12.31 14.75 -5.37
CA GLU A 380 -13.38 15.78 -5.30
C GLU A 380 -14.76 15.17 -5.57
N ILE A 381 -14.84 14.33 -6.61
CA ILE A 381 -16.05 13.58 -6.93
C ILE A 381 -15.89 12.17 -6.38
N HIS A 382 -16.40 11.98 -5.16
CA HIS A 382 -16.35 10.71 -4.45
C HIS A 382 -17.46 9.73 -4.91
N THR A 383 -17.07 8.49 -5.19
CA THR A 383 -17.96 7.36 -5.53
C THR A 383 -17.75 6.20 -4.56
N LYS A 384 -18.68 5.23 -4.53
CA LYS A 384 -18.59 4.10 -3.59
C LYS A 384 -17.79 2.93 -4.13
N THR A 385 -17.91 2.66 -5.43
CA THR A 385 -17.28 1.51 -6.09
C THR A 385 -16.53 1.91 -7.34
N SER A 386 -15.61 1.05 -7.76
CA SER A 386 -14.90 1.21 -9.03
C SER A 386 -15.86 1.31 -10.21
N GLU A 387 -16.95 0.55 -10.23
CA GLU A 387 -17.95 0.61 -11.30
C GLU A 387 -18.67 1.98 -11.34
N GLU A 388 -19.10 2.48 -10.18
CA GLU A 388 -19.72 3.80 -10.05
C GLU A 388 -18.78 4.92 -10.53
N THR A 389 -17.48 4.83 -10.23
CA THR A 389 -16.46 5.79 -10.69
C THR A 389 -16.50 5.98 -12.21
N TYR A 390 -16.52 4.88 -12.96
CA TYR A 390 -16.54 4.96 -14.43
C TYR A 390 -17.86 5.55 -14.94
N LYS A 391 -19.00 5.12 -14.38
CA LYS A 391 -20.32 5.66 -14.75
C LYS A 391 -20.39 7.17 -14.50
N LYS A 392 -19.89 7.64 -13.35
CA LYS A 392 -19.89 9.06 -13.00
C LYS A 392 -18.99 9.88 -13.92
N ALA A 393 -17.82 9.36 -14.29
CA ALA A 393 -16.94 10.01 -15.27
C ALA A 393 -17.62 10.21 -16.64
N ILE A 394 -18.33 9.19 -17.13
CA ILE A 394 -19.09 9.30 -18.38
C ILE A 394 -20.25 10.29 -18.24
N GLN A 395 -20.92 10.33 -17.09
CA GLN A 395 -21.97 11.32 -16.84
C GLN A 395 -21.41 12.76 -16.95
N ILE A 396 -20.31 13.06 -16.26
CA ILE A 396 -19.69 14.40 -16.26
C ILE A 396 -19.30 14.85 -17.68
N LEU A 397 -18.82 13.93 -18.52
CA LEU A 397 -18.40 14.26 -19.89
C LEU A 397 -19.56 14.41 -20.89
N ASN A 398 -20.77 14.03 -20.51
CA ASN A 398 -21.98 14.19 -21.34
C ASN A 398 -22.86 15.36 -20.91
N GLU A 399 -22.62 15.93 -19.73
CA GLU A 399 -23.17 17.21 -19.26
C GLU A 399 -22.45 18.37 -19.97
#